data_AF-A0A924VMN1-F1
#
_entry.id   AF-A0A924VMN1-F1
#
_cell.length_a   1.000
_cell.length_b   1.000
_cell.length_c   1.000
_cell.angle_alpha   90.00
_cell.angle_beta   90.00
_cell.angle_gamma   90.00
#
_symmetry.space_group_name_H-M   'P 1'
#
loop_
_entity.id
_entity.type
_entity.pdbx_description
1 polymer ?
#
loop_
_entity_poly.entity_id
_entity_poly.type
_entity_poly.pdbx_seq_one_letter_code
_entity_poly.pdbx_strand_id
1 'polypeptide(L)'
;MTTVVPPPTTPTGPTEADSPSAKPDEEFYTWTGKARRWMLKTLPPKKLLPETQPSYVASWIYVFGMGAIASLAVIIVSGVVLSLNGPSWWHLSSLGHFVNSMHLWSVEFFFLFMVVHLWGKFWMAA
;
A
#
# COMPACT_ATOMS: atom_id res chain seq x y z
N MET A 1 -14.48 59.72 32.57
CA MET A 1 -13.26 60.15 31.84
C MET A 1 -13.07 59.19 30.69
N THR A 2 -13.44 59.60 29.48
CA THR A 2 -13.45 58.76 28.28
C THR A 2 -12.20 59.10 27.48
N THR A 3 -11.24 58.18 27.38
CA THR A 3 -10.02 58.38 26.59
C THR A 3 -10.24 57.92 25.16
N VAL A 4 -10.23 58.88 24.24
CA VAL A 4 -10.27 58.66 22.78
C VAL A 4 -8.90 58.15 22.33
N VAL A 5 -8.86 56.96 21.73
CA VAL A 5 -7.66 56.39 21.09
C VAL A 5 -7.71 56.74 19.60
N PRO A 6 -6.66 57.35 19.01
CA PRO A 6 -6.60 57.62 17.57
C PRO A 6 -6.28 56.37 16.74
N PRO A 7 -6.66 56.32 15.44
CA PRO A 7 -6.45 55.15 14.59
C PRO A 7 -4.97 54.99 14.16
N PRO A 8 -4.49 53.76 13.91
CA PRO A 8 -3.13 53.53 13.42
C PRO A 8 -2.96 54.02 11.98
N THR A 9 -1.92 54.83 11.77
CA THR A 9 -1.48 55.32 10.45
C THR A 9 -0.86 54.19 9.64
N THR A 10 -1.38 53.93 8.44
CA THR A 10 -0.77 53.07 7.42
C THR A 10 0.59 53.65 6.99
N PRO A 11 1.71 52.90 7.07
CA PRO A 11 2.94 53.33 6.43
C PRO A 11 2.86 53.00 4.93
N THR A 12 2.75 54.04 4.12
CA THR A 12 2.99 54.02 2.68
C THR A 12 4.50 54.06 2.40
N GLY A 13 5.01 53.09 1.65
CA GLY A 13 6.28 53.18 0.93
C GLY A 13 6.83 51.82 0.48
N PRO A 14 7.56 51.73 -0.65
CA PRO A 14 7.46 52.46 -1.91
C PRO A 14 7.12 51.55 -3.11
N THR A 15 6.55 52.18 -4.14
CA THR A 15 6.30 51.69 -5.49
C THR A 15 7.57 51.22 -6.20
N GLU A 16 7.52 49.98 -6.71
CA GLU A 16 8.05 49.54 -8.01
C GLU A 16 9.55 49.75 -8.31
N ALA A 17 10.32 48.68 -8.12
CA ALA A 17 11.58 48.46 -8.83
C ALA A 17 11.45 47.20 -9.69
N ASP A 18 11.27 47.47 -10.98
CA ASP A 18 11.51 46.62 -12.15
C ASP A 18 12.52 45.49 -11.88
N SER A 19 12.01 44.25 -11.83
CA SER A 19 12.86 43.06 -11.79
C SER A 19 13.01 42.54 -13.21
N PRO A 20 14.22 42.55 -13.78
CA PRO A 20 14.44 42.25 -15.18
C PRO A 20 14.06 40.78 -15.45
N SER A 21 13.28 40.61 -16.52
CA SER A 21 13.02 39.37 -17.26
C SER A 21 14.14 38.33 -17.10
N ALA A 22 13.95 37.41 -16.15
CA ALA A 22 14.74 36.19 -16.04
C ALA A 22 14.12 35.16 -16.98
N LYS A 23 14.60 35.21 -18.22
CA LYS A 23 14.69 34.21 -19.29
C LYS A 23 13.78 32.96 -19.20
N PRO A 24 13.03 32.65 -20.27
CA PRO A 24 12.31 31.39 -20.39
C PRO A 24 13.30 30.20 -20.53
N ASP A 25 12.81 29.00 -20.20
CA ASP A 25 13.36 27.70 -20.62
C ASP A 25 14.83 27.35 -20.30
N GLU A 26 15.17 27.17 -19.03
CA GLU A 26 16.06 26.05 -18.67
C GLU A 26 15.22 24.89 -18.16
N GLU A 27 14.64 24.18 -19.13
CA GLU A 27 13.91 22.94 -18.93
C GLU A 27 14.90 21.84 -18.52
N PHE A 28 15.27 21.80 -17.24
CA PHE A 28 15.97 20.66 -16.65
C PHE A 28 15.03 19.43 -16.76
N TYR A 29 15.16 18.70 -17.86
CA TYR A 29 14.49 17.42 -18.15
C TYR A 29 15.03 16.34 -17.20
N THR A 30 14.75 16.49 -15.91
CA THR A 30 15.11 15.52 -14.89
C THR A 30 14.20 14.30 -15.06
N TRP A 31 14.81 13.12 -15.21
CA TRP A 31 14.07 11.86 -15.26
C TRP A 31 13.20 11.66 -14.01
N THR A 32 13.66 12.16 -12.87
CA THR A 32 12.89 12.23 -11.62
C THR A 32 11.68 13.15 -11.72
N GLY A 33 11.76 14.28 -12.44
CA GLY A 33 10.64 15.15 -12.75
C GLY A 33 9.59 14.46 -13.60
N LYS A 34 10.01 13.74 -14.66
CA LYS A 34 9.11 12.94 -15.51
C LYS A 34 8.48 11.77 -14.74
N ALA A 35 9.26 11.07 -13.93
CA ALA A 35 8.78 10.00 -13.05
C ALA A 35 7.79 10.52 -12.01
N ARG A 36 8.06 11.67 -11.38
CA ARG A 36 7.14 12.34 -10.45
C ARG A 36 5.84 12.76 -11.13
N ARG A 37 5.91 13.34 -12.34
CA ARG A 37 4.72 13.74 -13.12
C ARG A 37 3.89 12.52 -13.53
N TRP A 38 4.55 11.44 -13.94
CA TRP A 38 3.89 10.19 -14.27
C TRP A 38 3.23 9.57 -13.04
N MET A 39 3.95 9.50 -11.91
CA MET A 39 3.44 8.95 -10.66
C MET A 39 2.26 9.76 -10.12
N LEU A 40 2.30 11.09 -10.17
CA LEU A 40 1.18 11.95 -9.77
C LEU A 40 -0.03 11.87 -10.73
N LYS A 41 0.21 11.58 -12.02
CA LYS A 41 -0.86 11.37 -13.00
C LYS A 41 -1.54 10.02 -12.82
N THR A 42 -0.78 8.98 -12.51
CA THR A 42 -1.28 7.61 -12.30
C THR A 42 -1.90 7.45 -10.91
N LEU A 43 -1.31 8.07 -9.89
CA LEU A 43 -1.73 8.02 -8.49
C LEU A 43 -1.84 9.44 -7.93
N PRO A 44 -2.97 10.14 -8.19
CA PRO A 44 -3.24 11.44 -7.59
C PRO A 44 -3.20 11.30 -6.07
N PRO A 45 -2.50 12.17 -5.31
CA PRO A 45 -2.39 12.07 -3.86
C PRO A 45 -3.75 11.98 -3.15
N LYS A 46 -4.75 12.64 -3.72
CA LYS A 46 -6.14 12.67 -3.24
C LYS A 46 -6.85 11.32 -3.34
N LYS A 47 -6.38 10.43 -4.24
CA LYS A 47 -6.86 9.04 -4.39
C LYS A 47 -6.04 8.04 -3.56
N LEU A 48 -4.79 8.39 -3.23
CA LEU A 48 -3.92 7.59 -2.36
C LEU A 48 -4.29 7.72 -0.88
N LEU A 49 -4.76 8.89 -0.44
CA LEU A 49 -5.16 9.16 0.93
C LEU A 49 -6.61 9.71 1.01
N PRO A 50 -7.64 8.93 0.64
CA PRO A 50 -9.02 9.31 0.93
C PRO A 50 -9.28 9.22 2.44
N GLU A 51 -9.69 10.33 3.05
CA GLU A 51 -10.10 10.40 4.48
C GLU A 51 -11.35 9.55 4.78
N THR A 52 -12.09 9.12 3.74
CA THR A 52 -13.28 8.29 3.86
C THR A 52 -12.92 6.82 3.67
N GLN A 53 -12.83 6.06 4.76
CA GLN A 53 -12.71 4.60 4.71
C GLN A 53 -14.12 3.98 4.58
N PRO A 54 -14.48 3.34 3.44
CA PRO A 54 -15.78 2.73 3.30
C PRO A 54 -15.97 1.59 4.31
N SER A 55 -17.15 1.52 4.93
CA SER A 55 -17.48 0.58 6.03
C SER A 55 -17.27 -0.89 5.68
N TYR A 56 -17.36 -1.26 4.41
CA TYR A 56 -17.10 -2.61 3.94
C TYR A 56 -15.65 -3.08 4.18
N VAL A 57 -14.67 -2.16 4.20
CA VAL A 57 -13.24 -2.47 4.44
C VAL A 57 -12.95 -2.72 5.93
N ALA A 58 -13.84 -2.30 6.84
CA ALA A 58 -13.73 -2.60 8.27
C ALA A 58 -14.16 -4.03 8.62
N SER A 59 -14.65 -4.81 7.65
CA SER A 59 -15.08 -6.17 7.90
C SER A 59 -13.89 -7.12 8.00
N TRP A 60 -13.78 -7.80 9.15
CA TRP A 60 -12.75 -8.79 9.46
C TRP A 60 -12.66 -9.92 8.43
N ILE A 61 -13.72 -10.15 7.67
CA ILE A 61 -13.78 -11.19 6.64
C ILE A 61 -12.72 -11.04 5.52
N TYR A 62 -12.29 -9.82 5.21
CA TYR A 62 -11.25 -9.60 4.19
C TYR A 62 -9.89 -10.19 4.59
N VAL A 63 -9.64 -10.36 5.89
CA VAL A 63 -8.43 -10.99 6.42
C VAL A 63 -8.33 -12.45 5.95
N PHE A 64 -9.45 -13.16 5.79
CA PHE A 64 -9.43 -14.53 5.27
C PHE A 64 -9.05 -14.61 3.79
N GLY A 65 -9.45 -13.63 2.98
CA GLY A 65 -9.02 -13.57 1.58
C GLY A 65 -7.51 -13.36 1.47
N MET A 66 -6.98 -12.40 2.25
CA MET A 66 -5.53 -12.18 2.34
C MET A 66 -4.79 -13.38 2.93
N GLY A 67 -5.35 -14.02 3.96
CA GLY A 67 -4.82 -15.24 4.55
C GLY A 67 -4.72 -16.36 3.53
N ALA A 68 -5.74 -16.56 2.70
CA ALA A 68 -5.72 -17.57 1.64
C ALA A 68 -4.63 -17.29 0.59
N ILE A 69 -4.45 -16.03 0.17
CA ILE A 69 -3.36 -15.65 -0.75
C ILE A 69 -1.99 -15.90 -0.12
N ALA A 70 -1.80 -15.52 1.16
CA ALA A 70 -0.57 -15.76 1.88
C ALA A 70 -0.27 -17.26 2.00
N SER A 71 -1.25 -18.07 2.41
CA SER A 71 -1.11 -19.53 2.47
C SER A 71 -0.79 -20.13 1.10
N LEU A 72 -1.44 -19.66 0.02
CA LEU A 72 -1.13 -20.10 -1.34
C LEU A 72 0.32 -19.84 -1.73
N ALA A 73 0.85 -18.65 -1.40
CA ALA A 73 2.25 -18.33 -1.67
C ALA A 73 3.20 -19.28 -0.93
N VAL A 74 2.91 -19.58 0.34
CA VAL A 74 3.71 -20.53 1.13
C VAL A 74 3.63 -21.95 0.57
N ILE A 75 2.46 -22.41 0.14
CA ILE A 75 2.29 -23.72 -0.53
C ILE A 75 3.17 -23.82 -1.78
N ILE A 76 3.14 -22.80 -2.64
CA ILE A 76 3.94 -22.80 -3.87
C ILE A 76 5.43 -22.86 -3.55
N VAL A 77 5.91 -21.98 -2.66
CA VAL A 77 7.34 -21.92 -2.30
C VAL A 77 7.80 -23.22 -1.66
N SER A 78 7.07 -23.72 -0.65
CA SER A 78 7.41 -24.97 0.02
C SER A 78 7.30 -26.17 -0.93
N GLY A 79 6.32 -26.20 -1.84
CA GLY A 79 6.15 -27.24 -2.85
C GLY A 79 7.29 -27.28 -3.88
N VAL A 80 7.80 -26.11 -4.29
CA VAL A 80 9.00 -26.03 -5.13
C VAL A 80 10.22 -26.58 -4.38
N VAL A 81 10.42 -26.19 -3.12
CA VAL A 81 11.52 -26.73 -2.29
C VAL A 81 11.39 -28.25 -2.11
N LEU A 82 10.16 -28.75 -1.94
CA LEU A 82 9.79 -30.17 -1.92
C LEU A 82 9.88 -30.86 -3.28
N SER A 83 10.23 -30.18 -4.37
CA SER A 83 10.39 -30.82 -5.67
C SER A 83 11.87 -31.06 -6.04
N LEU A 84 12.82 -30.40 -5.34
CA LEU A 84 14.23 -30.36 -5.74
C LEU A 84 15.10 -31.51 -5.20
N ASN A 85 14.84 -32.00 -3.97
CA ASN A 85 15.79 -32.88 -3.25
C ASN A 85 15.38 -34.37 -3.16
N GLY A 86 14.23 -34.75 -3.72
CA GLY A 86 13.74 -36.14 -3.76
C GLY A 86 13.21 -36.70 -2.41
N PRO A 87 12.43 -37.81 -2.44
CA PRO A 87 11.61 -38.28 -1.31
C PRO A 87 12.35 -38.67 -0.03
N SER A 88 13.62 -39.09 -0.14
CA SER A 88 14.42 -39.52 1.01
C SER A 88 14.81 -38.35 1.91
N TRP A 89 15.10 -37.18 1.33
CA TRP A 89 15.60 -36.03 2.08
C TRP A 89 14.58 -35.45 3.08
N TRP A 90 13.29 -35.41 2.72
CA TRP A 90 12.23 -34.90 3.60
C TRP A 90 11.86 -35.83 4.76
N HIS A 91 12.28 -37.10 4.70
CA HIS A 91 12.03 -38.09 5.76
C HIS A 91 13.24 -38.33 6.68
N LEU A 92 14.43 -37.87 6.28
CA LEU A 92 15.68 -38.13 7.00
C LEU A 92 16.29 -36.86 7.60
N SER A 93 16.02 -35.69 7.01
CA SER A 93 16.61 -34.43 7.46
C SER A 93 15.62 -33.60 8.28
N SER A 94 16.13 -32.93 9.33
CA SER A 94 15.31 -32.05 10.17
C SER A 94 14.72 -30.87 9.38
N LEU A 95 15.52 -30.28 8.47
CA LEU A 95 15.05 -29.20 7.59
C LEU A 95 13.95 -29.69 6.64
N GLY A 96 14.11 -30.88 6.05
CA GLY A 96 13.13 -31.47 5.17
C GLY A 96 11.80 -31.76 5.88
N HIS A 97 11.84 -32.25 7.12
CA HIS A 97 10.65 -32.43 7.96
C HIS A 97 9.95 -31.10 8.26
N PHE A 98 10.70 -30.04 8.56
CA PHE A 98 10.13 -28.71 8.79
C PHE A 98 9.40 -28.19 7.55
N VAL A 99 10.04 -28.26 6.37
CA VAL A 99 9.42 -27.81 5.10
C VAL A 99 8.20 -28.65 4.77
N ASN A 100 8.24 -29.97 5.00
CA ASN A 100 7.10 -30.86 4.79
C ASN A 100 5.93 -30.51 5.72
N SER A 101 6.20 -30.31 7.02
CA SER A 101 5.17 -29.90 7.99
C SER A 101 4.59 -28.53 7.65
N MET A 102 5.44 -27.57 7.29
CA MET A 102 5.01 -26.25 6.82
C MET A 102 4.12 -26.35 5.59
N HIS A 103 4.47 -27.20 4.62
CA HIS A 103 3.66 -27.40 3.42
C HIS A 103 2.28 -27.96 3.76
N LEU A 104 2.22 -29.02 4.57
CA LEU A 104 0.97 -29.64 4.99
C LEU A 104 0.06 -28.66 5.74
N TRP A 105 0.59 -27.95 6.74
CA TRP A 105 -0.18 -26.94 7.47
C TRP A 105 -0.65 -25.78 6.57
N SER A 106 0.18 -25.36 5.61
CA SER A 106 -0.18 -24.27 4.70
C SER A 106 -1.34 -24.66 3.77
N VAL A 107 -1.36 -25.91 3.28
CA VAL A 107 -2.48 -26.45 2.49
C VAL A 107 -3.77 -26.44 3.30
N GLU A 108 -3.70 -26.88 4.56
CA GLU A 108 -4.87 -26.89 5.44
C GLU A 108 -5.39 -25.48 5.75
N PHE A 109 -4.50 -24.53 6.05
CA PHE A 109 -4.88 -23.14 6.22
C PHE A 109 -5.43 -22.51 4.95
N PHE A 110 -4.90 -22.86 3.77
CA PHE A 110 -5.43 -22.37 2.50
C PHE A 110 -6.89 -22.80 2.31
N PHE A 111 -7.21 -24.08 2.53
CA PHE A 111 -8.58 -24.56 2.41
C PHE A 111 -9.49 -23.97 3.49
N LEU A 112 -9.02 -23.90 4.75
CA LEU A 112 -9.78 -23.27 5.83
C LEU A 112 -10.13 -21.82 5.50
N PHE A 113 -9.14 -21.03 5.10
CA PHE A 113 -9.35 -19.63 4.74
C PHE A 113 -10.23 -19.48 3.49
N MET A 114 -10.07 -20.34 2.48
CA MET A 114 -10.93 -20.33 1.28
C MET A 114 -12.38 -20.61 1.61
N VAL A 115 -12.66 -21.64 2.44
CA VAL A 115 -14.02 -21.96 2.85
C VAL A 115 -14.65 -20.79 3.61
N VAL A 116 -13.97 -20.27 4.63
CA VAL A 116 -14.48 -19.13 5.42
C VAL A 116 -14.65 -17.88 4.56
N HIS A 117 -13.71 -17.61 3.64
CA HIS A 117 -13.77 -16.46 2.73
C HIS A 117 -14.99 -16.51 1.81
N LEU A 118 -15.19 -17.65 1.13
CA LEU A 118 -16.33 -17.85 0.24
C LEU A 118 -17.65 -17.81 1.01
N TRP A 119 -17.69 -18.42 2.20
CA TRP A 119 -18.89 -18.44 3.01
C TRP A 119 -19.27 -17.06 3.53
N GLY A 120 -18.29 -16.31 4.06
CA GLY A 120 -18.52 -14.95 4.52
C GLY A 120 -18.97 -14.04 3.39
N LYS A 121 -18.36 -14.13 2.19
CA LYS A 121 -18.81 -13.38 1.02
C LYS A 121 -20.23 -13.75 0.60
N PHE A 122 -20.55 -15.05 0.57
CA PHE A 122 -21.89 -15.54 0.23
C PHE A 122 -22.96 -15.01 1.21
N TRP A 123 -22.72 -15.08 2.51
CA TRP A 123 -23.70 -14.61 3.50
C TRP A 123 -23.79 -13.09 3.65
N MET A 124 -22.75 -12.34 3.31
CA MET A 124 -22.84 -10.88 3.24
C MET A 124 -23.57 -10.37 1.98
N ALA A 125 -24.04 -11.26 1.10
CA ALA A 125 -24.67 -10.91 -0.17
C ALA A 125 -23.86 -9.88 -0.99
N ALA A 126 -22.52 -10.00 -0.92
CA ALA A 126 -21.57 -9.07 -1.52
C ALA A 126 -20.99 -9.63 -2.81
#